data_AF-A0A385BSL7-F1
#
_entry.id   AF-A0A385BSL7-F1
#
_cell.length_a   1.000
_cell.length_b   1.000
_cell.length_c   1.000
_cell.angle_alpha   90.00
_cell.angle_beta   90.00
_cell.angle_gamma   90.00
#
_symmetry.space_group_name_H-M   'P 1'
#
loop_
_entity.id
_entity.type
_entity.pdbx_description
1 polymer ?
#
loop_
_entity_poly.entity_id
_entity_poly.type
_entity_poly.pdbx_seq_one_letter_code
_entity_poly.pdbx_strand_id
1 'polypeptide(L)'
;MGTTQRMTPGVRGETNWGDLSRSITHISKTVEKEKELDNNENTTSQDEAKQFKRIFDRRLAHLKAAFNNLVKTGGGRSKISSGKSSSIGKAGRKSAGKITSFFTGVASKGLQQALDDIGFGSLQGKSFQEVLDYLLVFCSDSNEGMDETAANNASCEIMKELAILAGNDLDKFELLVKGYVEGTGFAELLCKFWGLYIFEHLSQRFEEKVKQQKGAEIGKETFKIIKADILGQVKVLNTQRPVSKIDWKGNDGQKEIENIFDSVIKIICDEND
;
A
#
# COMPACT_ATOMS: atom_id res chain seq x y z
N MET A 1 -1.95 15.02 -20.68
CA MET A 1 -3.06 14.41 -21.44
C MET A 1 -3.41 13.09 -20.77
N GLY A 2 -4.55 12.99 -20.10
CA GLY A 2 -4.96 11.78 -19.40
C GLY A 2 -5.57 10.77 -20.38
N THR A 3 -4.93 9.62 -20.54
CA THR A 3 -5.49 8.50 -21.28
C THR A 3 -6.43 7.73 -20.36
N THR A 4 -7.66 8.20 -20.23
CA THR A 4 -8.74 7.37 -19.64
C THR A 4 -9.03 6.24 -20.62
N GLN A 5 -8.25 5.16 -20.57
CA GLN A 5 -8.55 3.96 -21.33
C GLN A 5 -9.94 3.46 -20.93
N ARG A 6 -10.85 3.36 -21.91
CA ARG A 6 -12.14 2.72 -21.72
C ARG A 6 -11.88 1.27 -21.35
N MET A 7 -12.02 0.93 -20.07
CA MET A 7 -11.97 -0.45 -19.61
C MET A 7 -13.24 -1.18 -20.06
N THR A 8 -13.23 -1.70 -21.28
CA THR A 8 -14.25 -2.61 -21.80
C THR A 8 -14.13 -3.96 -21.09
N PRO A 9 -15.19 -4.49 -20.48
CA PRO A 9 -15.17 -5.86 -19.96
C PRO A 9 -15.08 -6.86 -21.12
N GLY A 10 -14.20 -7.86 -21.02
CA GLY A 10 -14.36 -9.12 -21.76
C GLY A 10 -13.51 -9.34 -23.01
N VAL A 11 -12.30 -8.82 -23.10
CA VAL A 11 -11.32 -9.33 -24.08
C VAL A 11 -10.67 -10.60 -23.51
N ARG A 12 -10.73 -11.70 -24.25
CA ARG A 12 -10.16 -13.00 -23.85
C ARG A 12 -8.64 -12.86 -23.70
N GLY A 13 -8.14 -12.94 -22.46
CA GLY A 13 -6.72 -12.79 -22.13
C GLY A 13 -6.35 -11.45 -21.46
N GLU A 14 -7.28 -10.49 -21.37
CA GLU A 14 -7.07 -9.24 -20.64
C GLU A 14 -7.61 -9.31 -19.21
N THR A 15 -7.01 -8.50 -18.33
CA THR A 15 -7.39 -8.41 -16.93
C THR A 15 -8.80 -7.82 -16.77
N ASN A 16 -9.67 -8.47 -15.99
CA ASN A 16 -11.05 -8.01 -15.78
C ASN A 16 -11.12 -6.83 -14.77
N TRP A 17 -10.73 -5.66 -15.24
CA TRP A 17 -10.82 -4.42 -14.46
C TRP A 17 -12.25 -3.91 -14.27
N GLY A 18 -13.22 -4.42 -15.05
CA GLY A 18 -14.60 -3.96 -15.04
C GLY A 18 -15.29 -4.15 -13.70
N ASP A 19 -15.17 -5.34 -13.11
CA ASP A 19 -15.81 -5.67 -11.82
C ASP A 19 -15.13 -4.96 -10.64
N LEU A 20 -13.80 -4.82 -10.70
CA LEU A 20 -13.07 -4.00 -9.75
C LEU A 20 -13.54 -2.54 -9.81
N SER A 21 -13.64 -1.98 -11.02
CA SER A 21 -14.10 -0.61 -11.22
C SER A 21 -15.52 -0.40 -10.70
N ARG A 22 -16.44 -1.35 -10.97
CA ARG A 22 -17.81 -1.33 -10.41
C ARG A 22 -17.80 -1.31 -8.88
N SER A 23 -16.97 -2.16 -8.26
CA SER A 23 -16.87 -2.24 -6.80
C SER A 23 -16.43 -0.90 -6.20
N ILE A 24 -15.41 -0.26 -6.79
CA ILE A 24 -14.95 1.08 -6.38
C ILE A 24 -16.04 2.14 -6.55
N THR A 25 -16.78 2.12 -7.68
CA THR A 25 -17.92 3.02 -7.88
C THR A 25 -19.05 2.77 -6.86
N HIS A 26 -19.24 1.54 -6.40
CA HIS A 26 -20.22 1.25 -5.36
C HIS A 26 -19.79 1.78 -3.99
N ILE A 27 -18.49 1.73 -3.66
CA ILE A 27 -17.96 2.40 -2.45
C ILE A 27 -18.27 3.89 -2.50
N SER A 28 -17.99 4.58 -3.62
CA SER A 28 -18.26 6.02 -3.72
C SER A 28 -19.74 6.38 -3.59
N LYS A 29 -20.66 5.53 -4.06
CA LYS A 29 -22.11 5.69 -3.82
C LYS A 29 -22.48 5.58 -2.34
N THR A 30 -21.74 4.82 -1.53
CA THR A 30 -21.97 4.80 -0.07
C THR A 30 -21.52 6.08 0.59
N VAL A 31 -20.45 6.71 0.10
CA VAL A 31 -19.95 8.00 0.61
C VAL A 31 -20.91 9.13 0.27
N GLU A 32 -21.42 9.15 -0.96
CA GLU A 32 -22.47 10.07 -1.41
C GLU A 32 -23.71 9.99 -0.51
N LYS A 33 -24.20 8.78 -0.25
CA LYS A 33 -25.36 8.55 0.63
C LYS A 33 -25.13 8.91 2.09
N GLU A 34 -23.92 8.72 2.60
CA GLU A 34 -23.55 9.15 3.95
C GLU A 34 -23.66 10.68 4.06
N LYS A 35 -23.12 11.42 3.09
CA LYS A 35 -23.25 12.89 3.07
C LYS A 35 -24.68 13.38 2.88
N GLU A 36 -25.47 12.70 2.04
CA GLU A 36 -26.89 13.01 1.90
C GLU A 36 -27.64 12.82 3.23
N LEU A 37 -27.26 11.80 4.01
CA LEU A 37 -27.82 11.55 5.34
C LEU A 37 -27.39 12.63 6.34
N ASP A 38 -26.11 13.00 6.35
CA ASP A 38 -25.56 14.04 7.26
C ASP A 38 -26.22 15.41 7.02
N ASN A 39 -26.64 15.70 5.80
CA ASN A 39 -27.30 16.96 5.43
C ASN A 39 -28.82 16.96 5.65
N ASN A 40 -29.42 15.84 6.07
CA ASN A 40 -30.88 15.70 6.15
C ASN A 40 -31.39 15.99 7.57
N GLU A 41 -31.72 17.25 7.85
CA GLU A 41 -32.19 17.74 9.16
C GLU A 41 -33.56 17.19 9.62
N ASN A 42 -34.27 16.45 8.77
CA ASN A 42 -35.65 15.99 9.04
C ASN A 42 -35.76 14.55 9.55
N THR A 43 -34.65 13.90 9.93
CA THR A 43 -34.65 12.48 10.35
C THR A 43 -34.54 12.37 11.88
N THR A 44 -35.21 11.37 12.48
CA THR A 44 -35.03 11.11 13.92
C THR A 44 -33.66 10.47 14.16
N SER A 45 -33.01 10.79 15.29
CA SER A 45 -31.66 10.27 15.59
C SER A 45 -31.58 8.74 15.61
N GLN A 46 -32.67 8.05 15.95
CA GLN A 46 -32.72 6.59 15.94
C GLN A 46 -32.78 6.01 14.51
N ASP A 47 -33.46 6.70 13.59
CA ASP A 47 -33.55 6.28 12.19
C ASP A 47 -32.27 6.63 11.42
N GLU A 48 -31.63 7.76 11.74
CA GLU A 48 -30.30 8.11 11.23
C GLU A 48 -29.27 7.04 11.58
N ALA A 49 -29.20 6.62 12.85
CA ALA A 49 -28.25 5.59 13.29
C ALA A 49 -28.45 4.25 12.54
N LYS A 50 -29.71 3.85 12.30
CA LYS A 50 -30.04 2.64 11.51
C LYS A 50 -29.61 2.79 10.05
N GLN A 51 -29.83 3.96 9.45
CA GLN A 51 -29.44 4.23 8.07
C GLN A 51 -27.91 4.26 7.92
N PHE A 52 -27.22 4.92 8.84
CA PHE A 52 -25.77 4.96 8.90
C PHE A 52 -25.18 3.54 8.98
N LYS A 53 -25.69 2.71 9.91
CA LYS A 53 -25.27 1.31 10.03
C LYS A 53 -25.44 0.54 8.71
N ARG A 54 -26.59 0.69 8.04
CA ARG A 54 -26.84 0.03 6.73
C ARG A 54 -25.87 0.51 5.64
N ILE A 55 -25.53 1.80 5.63
CA ILE A 55 -24.55 2.37 4.68
C ILE A 55 -23.16 1.79 4.96
N PHE A 56 -22.78 1.74 6.23
CA PHE A 56 -21.51 1.18 6.71
C PHE A 56 -21.37 -0.31 6.35
N ASP A 57 -22.37 -1.14 6.67
CA ASP A 57 -22.34 -2.58 6.36
C ASP A 57 -22.21 -2.83 4.84
N ARG A 58 -22.92 -2.03 4.02
CA ARG A 58 -22.80 -2.10 2.55
C ARG A 58 -21.41 -1.68 2.06
N ARG A 59 -20.85 -0.63 2.66
CA ARG A 59 -19.50 -0.15 2.34
C ARG A 59 -18.45 -1.23 2.60
N LEU A 60 -18.52 -1.91 3.76
CA LEU A 60 -17.64 -3.03 4.07
C LEU A 60 -17.76 -4.16 3.03
N ALA A 61 -18.98 -4.52 2.64
CA ALA A 61 -19.19 -5.52 1.60
C ALA A 61 -18.58 -5.10 0.24
N HIS A 62 -18.68 -3.81 -0.13
CA HIS A 62 -18.09 -3.29 -1.37
C HIS A 62 -16.56 -3.20 -1.31
N LEU A 63 -15.97 -2.88 -0.16
CA LEU A 63 -14.53 -2.93 0.08
C LEU A 63 -14.01 -4.36 -0.10
N LYS A 64 -14.63 -5.34 0.57
CA LYS A 64 -14.30 -6.77 0.40
C LYS A 64 -14.42 -7.21 -1.06
N ALA A 65 -15.47 -6.80 -1.76
CA ALA A 65 -15.63 -7.10 -3.18
C ALA A 65 -14.52 -6.46 -4.04
N ALA A 66 -14.13 -5.22 -3.75
CA ALA A 66 -13.04 -4.55 -4.46
C ALA A 66 -11.71 -5.31 -4.28
N PHE A 67 -11.34 -5.70 -3.06
CA PHE A 67 -10.10 -6.45 -2.83
C PHE A 67 -10.11 -7.83 -3.50
N ASN A 68 -11.22 -8.57 -3.39
CA ASN A 68 -11.36 -9.85 -4.08
C ASN A 68 -11.26 -9.71 -5.61
N ASN A 69 -11.84 -8.65 -6.18
CA ASN A 69 -11.74 -8.38 -7.62
C ASN A 69 -10.34 -7.92 -8.04
N LEU A 70 -9.61 -7.19 -7.19
CA LEU A 70 -8.20 -6.88 -7.41
C LEU A 70 -7.37 -8.18 -7.45
N VAL A 71 -7.58 -9.09 -6.50
CA VAL A 71 -6.88 -10.38 -6.46
C VAL A 71 -7.16 -11.21 -7.72
N LYS A 72 -8.43 -11.29 -8.14
CA LYS A 72 -8.81 -11.96 -9.41
C LYS A 72 -8.15 -11.31 -10.61
N THR A 73 -8.07 -9.98 -10.63
CA THR A 73 -7.41 -9.23 -11.69
C THR A 73 -5.91 -9.55 -11.73
N GLY A 74 -5.22 -9.60 -10.59
CA GLY A 74 -3.83 -10.07 -10.55
C GLY A 74 -3.64 -11.57 -10.80
N GLY A 75 -4.67 -12.32 -11.19
CA GLY A 75 -4.56 -13.75 -11.51
C GLY A 75 -4.49 -14.66 -10.29
N GLY A 76 -4.93 -14.18 -9.13
CA GLY A 76 -5.01 -14.92 -7.87
C GLY A 76 -3.89 -14.57 -6.88
N ARG A 77 -4.18 -14.75 -5.59
CA ARG A 77 -3.34 -14.35 -4.46
C ARG A 77 -1.89 -14.80 -4.62
N SER A 78 -1.67 -16.10 -4.86
CA SER A 78 -0.32 -16.68 -4.99
C SER A 78 0.51 -16.05 -6.13
N LYS A 79 -0.12 -15.67 -7.26
CA LYS A 79 0.61 -15.02 -8.35
C LYS A 79 1.03 -13.60 -7.98
N ILE A 80 0.15 -12.89 -7.26
CA ILE A 80 0.42 -11.53 -6.80
C ILE A 80 1.55 -11.55 -5.76
N SER A 81 1.41 -12.35 -4.70
CA SER A 81 2.36 -12.38 -3.59
C SER A 81 3.76 -12.82 -4.02
N SER A 82 3.85 -13.79 -4.94
CA SER A 82 5.12 -14.25 -5.49
C SER A 82 5.69 -13.34 -6.60
N GLY A 83 5.03 -12.21 -6.93
CA GLY A 83 5.45 -11.30 -8.01
C GLY A 83 5.40 -11.88 -9.44
N LYS A 84 4.64 -12.96 -9.65
CA LYS A 84 4.48 -13.63 -10.97
C LYS A 84 3.25 -13.15 -11.75
N SER A 85 2.42 -12.33 -11.14
CA SER A 85 1.30 -11.66 -11.80
C SER A 85 1.82 -10.63 -12.81
N SER A 86 1.14 -10.54 -13.95
CA SER A 86 1.50 -9.64 -15.05
C SER A 86 1.09 -8.19 -14.82
N SER A 87 0.31 -7.89 -13.77
CA SER A 87 -0.29 -6.56 -13.55
C SER A 87 -0.04 -5.96 -12.17
N ILE A 88 0.38 -6.76 -11.21
CA ILE A 88 0.62 -6.36 -9.82
C ILE A 88 1.56 -7.37 -9.16
N GLY A 89 2.49 -6.89 -8.34
CA GLY A 89 3.27 -7.68 -7.39
C GLY A 89 4.76 -7.71 -7.69
N LYS A 90 5.17 -7.61 -8.96
CA LYS A 90 6.56 -7.74 -9.37
C LYS A 90 7.40 -6.55 -8.90
N ALA A 91 6.94 -5.34 -9.17
CA ALA A 91 7.66 -4.12 -8.78
C ALA A 91 7.67 -3.96 -7.25
N GLY A 92 6.52 -4.19 -6.60
CA GLY A 92 6.43 -4.15 -5.14
C GLY A 92 7.40 -5.14 -4.48
N ARG A 93 7.53 -6.36 -5.01
CA ARG A 93 8.48 -7.37 -4.54
C ARG A 93 9.91 -6.90 -4.60
N LYS A 94 10.28 -6.22 -5.68
CA LYS A 94 11.62 -5.69 -5.88
C LYS A 94 11.90 -4.52 -4.94
N SER A 95 10.99 -3.56 -4.82
CA SER A 95 11.12 -2.42 -3.90
C SER A 95 11.20 -2.87 -2.44
N ALA A 96 10.34 -3.78 -2.00
CA ALA A 96 10.42 -4.37 -0.66
C ALA A 96 11.75 -5.08 -0.41
N GLY A 97 12.28 -5.79 -1.41
CA GLY A 97 13.61 -6.41 -1.35
C GLY A 97 14.75 -5.39 -1.22
N LYS A 98 14.69 -4.27 -1.95
CA LYS A 98 15.67 -3.18 -1.86
C LYS A 98 15.63 -2.46 -0.51
N ILE A 99 14.42 -2.12 -0.02
CA ILE A 99 14.21 -1.59 1.34
C ILE A 99 14.81 -2.56 2.35
N THR A 100 14.52 -3.85 2.18
CA THR A 100 14.98 -4.88 3.12
C THR A 100 16.51 -4.97 3.16
N SER A 101 17.13 -5.02 1.98
CA SER A 101 18.58 -5.08 1.82
C SER A 101 19.27 -3.84 2.42
N PHE A 102 18.73 -2.64 2.16
CA PHE A 102 19.29 -1.42 2.71
C PHE A 102 19.23 -1.37 4.23
N PHE A 103 18.06 -1.66 4.82
CA PHE A 103 17.86 -1.58 6.27
C PHE A 103 18.73 -2.59 7.01
N THR A 104 18.82 -3.82 6.51
CA THR A 104 19.70 -4.85 7.07
C THR A 104 21.18 -4.51 6.87
N GLY A 105 21.52 -3.81 5.79
CA GLY A 105 22.80 -3.13 5.61
C GLY A 105 23.07 -2.20 6.78
N VAL A 106 22.26 -1.15 6.94
CA VAL A 106 22.39 -0.14 8.02
C VAL A 106 22.52 -0.80 9.40
N ALA A 107 21.68 -1.80 9.69
CA ALA A 107 21.72 -2.51 10.97
C ALA A 107 23.07 -3.20 11.24
N SER A 108 23.69 -3.76 10.20
CA SER A 108 24.92 -4.54 10.35
C SER A 108 26.23 -3.75 10.27
N LYS A 109 26.27 -2.66 9.51
CA LYS A 109 27.52 -1.95 9.18
C LYS A 109 27.42 -0.42 9.28
N GLY A 110 26.26 0.10 9.69
CA GLY A 110 25.98 1.54 9.80
C GLY A 110 25.53 2.19 8.48
N LEU A 111 25.03 3.42 8.59
CA LEU A 111 24.41 4.14 7.47
C LEU A 111 25.41 4.48 6.37
N GLN A 112 26.59 4.98 6.74
CA GLN A 112 27.66 5.34 5.79
C GLN A 112 28.00 4.17 4.86
N GLN A 113 28.39 3.03 5.43
CA GLN A 113 28.78 1.87 4.64
C GLN A 113 27.58 1.26 3.88
N ALA A 114 26.35 1.35 4.41
CA ALA A 114 25.16 0.93 3.67
C ALA A 114 24.89 1.77 2.43
N LEU A 115 25.12 3.08 2.51
CA LEU A 115 25.00 4.01 1.40
C LEU A 115 26.13 3.81 0.36
N ASP A 116 27.36 3.60 0.81
CA ASP A 116 28.49 3.26 -0.07
C ASP A 116 28.19 2.00 -0.90
N ASP A 117 27.69 0.94 -0.26
CA ASP A 117 27.44 -0.35 -0.91
C ASP A 117 26.34 -0.31 -1.97
N ILE A 118 25.40 0.64 -1.88
CA ILE A 118 24.36 0.83 -2.91
C ILE A 118 24.76 1.86 -3.97
N GLY A 119 25.93 2.50 -3.83
CA GLY A 119 26.50 3.43 -4.81
C GLY A 119 26.24 4.91 -4.55
N PHE A 120 25.87 5.30 -3.33
CA PHE A 120 25.72 6.73 -2.96
C PHE A 120 27.07 7.40 -2.71
N GLY A 121 27.97 6.73 -1.97
CA GLY A 121 29.26 7.26 -1.57
C GLY A 121 29.25 7.92 -0.17
N SER A 122 30.16 8.88 0.03
CA SER A 122 30.35 9.53 1.33
C SER A 122 29.16 10.40 1.76
N LEU A 123 28.77 10.33 3.03
CA LEU A 123 27.84 11.25 3.70
C LEU A 123 28.47 12.62 3.99
N GLN A 124 29.80 12.77 3.89
CA GLN A 124 30.46 14.00 4.28
C GLN A 124 29.95 15.18 3.43
N GLY A 125 29.36 16.17 4.11
CA GLY A 125 28.77 17.36 3.46
C GLY A 125 27.44 17.11 2.75
N LYS A 126 26.81 15.93 2.94
CA LYS A 126 25.49 15.61 2.40
C LYS A 126 24.38 15.94 3.38
N SER A 127 23.30 16.49 2.85
CA SER A 127 22.07 16.73 3.59
C SER A 127 21.24 15.46 3.71
N PHE A 128 20.38 15.42 4.73
CA PHE A 128 19.37 14.36 4.89
C PHE A 128 18.48 14.22 3.65
N GLN A 129 18.09 15.36 3.04
CA GLN A 129 17.24 15.36 1.85
C GLN A 129 17.94 14.69 0.65
N GLU A 130 19.22 14.95 0.43
CA GLU A 130 19.99 14.28 -0.64
C GLU A 130 20.03 12.76 -0.45
N VAL A 131 20.20 12.29 0.80
CA VAL A 131 20.17 10.86 1.12
C VAL A 131 18.78 10.28 0.88
N LEU A 132 17.73 10.98 1.31
CA LEU A 132 16.35 10.55 1.11
C LEU A 132 15.98 10.46 -0.37
N ASP A 133 16.32 11.48 -1.16
CA ASP A 133 16.07 11.51 -2.60
C ASP A 133 16.78 10.37 -3.31
N TYR A 134 18.02 10.08 -2.92
CA TYR A 134 18.74 8.93 -3.43
C TYR A 134 18.06 7.61 -3.06
N LEU A 135 17.64 7.43 -1.82
CA LEU A 135 16.96 6.21 -1.38
C LEU A 135 15.62 5.99 -2.08
N LEU A 136 14.89 7.06 -2.39
CA LEU A 136 13.68 7.00 -3.20
C LEU A 136 13.96 6.47 -4.61
N VAL A 137 15.02 6.97 -5.25
CA VAL A 137 15.46 6.48 -6.57
C VAL A 137 15.94 5.04 -6.48
N PHE A 138 16.75 4.71 -5.47
CA PHE A 138 17.25 3.36 -5.25
C PHE A 138 16.12 2.35 -5.08
N CYS A 139 15.12 2.64 -4.25
CA CYS A 139 13.98 1.74 -4.00
C CYS A 139 13.02 1.64 -5.20
N SER A 140 13.07 2.61 -6.10
CA SER A 140 12.33 2.59 -7.36
C SER A 140 13.04 1.69 -8.40
N ASP A 141 12.31 1.13 -9.35
CA ASP A 141 12.92 0.33 -10.43
C ASP A 141 12.88 1.06 -11.78
N SER A 142 11.67 1.36 -12.25
CA SER A 142 11.39 2.28 -13.34
C SER A 142 10.16 3.11 -12.94
N ASN A 143 9.79 4.09 -13.77
CA ASN A 143 8.48 4.74 -13.69
C ASN A 143 7.56 4.27 -14.83
N GLU A 144 7.92 3.16 -15.48
CA GLU A 144 7.26 2.64 -16.66
C GLU A 144 6.29 1.53 -16.25
N GLY A 145 5.04 1.92 -15.99
CA GLY A 145 3.99 0.97 -15.66
C GLY A 145 3.29 1.29 -14.35
N MET A 146 2.09 0.76 -14.22
CA MET A 146 1.24 1.00 -13.05
C MET A 146 1.75 0.23 -11.83
N ASP A 147 2.41 -0.92 -12.04
CA ASP A 147 2.96 -1.71 -10.94
C ASP A 147 4.13 -0.99 -10.27
N GLU A 148 5.03 -0.47 -11.09
CA GLU A 148 6.19 0.31 -10.70
C GLU A 148 5.77 1.63 -10.05
N THR A 149 4.81 2.35 -10.64
CA THR A 149 4.29 3.58 -10.05
C THR A 149 3.69 3.34 -8.66
N ALA A 150 2.94 2.24 -8.46
CA ALA A 150 2.41 1.87 -7.16
C ALA A 150 3.50 1.53 -6.14
N ALA A 151 4.54 0.80 -6.54
CA ALA A 151 5.67 0.46 -5.69
C ALA A 151 6.47 1.72 -5.28
N ASN A 152 6.68 2.65 -6.21
CA ASN A 152 7.43 3.88 -5.97
C ASN A 152 6.65 4.81 -5.03
N ASN A 153 5.33 4.98 -5.23
CA ASN A 153 4.49 5.79 -4.34
C ASN A 153 4.43 5.21 -2.92
N ALA A 154 4.29 3.88 -2.78
CA ALA A 154 4.31 3.22 -1.49
C ALA A 154 5.68 3.39 -0.79
N SER A 155 6.78 3.23 -1.53
CA SER A 155 8.14 3.47 -1.01
C SER A 155 8.32 4.92 -0.56
N CYS A 156 7.76 5.87 -1.31
CA CYS A 156 7.81 7.30 -1.01
C CYS A 156 7.10 7.66 0.30
N GLU A 157 5.90 7.11 0.52
CA GLU A 157 5.17 7.30 1.77
C GLU A 157 5.93 6.73 2.97
N ILE A 158 6.54 5.54 2.84
CA ILE A 158 7.38 4.96 3.88
C ILE A 158 8.59 5.85 4.18
N MET A 159 9.35 6.27 3.16
CA MET A 159 10.54 7.09 3.35
C MET A 159 10.21 8.46 3.96
N LYS A 160 9.11 9.09 3.56
CA LYS A 160 8.63 10.35 4.16
C LYS A 160 8.26 10.20 5.63
N GLU A 161 7.61 9.11 6.00
CA GLU A 161 7.30 8.83 7.40
C GLU A 161 8.56 8.67 8.24
N LEU A 162 9.54 7.91 7.74
CA LEU A 162 10.82 7.73 8.43
C LEU A 162 11.59 9.05 8.57
N ALA A 163 11.55 9.91 7.54
CA ALA A 163 12.11 11.26 7.59
C ALA A 163 11.48 12.12 8.69
N ILE A 164 10.15 12.08 8.81
CA ILE A 164 9.39 12.77 9.86
C ILE A 164 9.79 12.23 11.25
N LEU A 165 9.84 10.91 11.43
CA LEU A 165 10.20 10.28 12.70
C LEU A 165 11.65 10.57 13.11
N ALA A 166 12.57 10.59 12.13
CA ALA A 166 13.96 10.95 12.36
C ALA A 166 14.17 12.46 12.57
N GLY A 167 13.18 13.30 12.24
CA GLY A 167 13.31 14.75 12.29
C GLY A 167 14.37 15.29 11.32
N ASN A 168 14.50 14.67 10.14
CA ASN A 168 15.51 14.98 9.11
C ASN A 168 16.97 14.93 9.60
N ASP A 169 17.26 14.02 10.54
CA ASP A 169 18.58 13.85 11.14
C ASP A 169 19.14 12.45 10.80
N LEU A 170 20.36 12.40 10.28
CA LEU A 170 20.98 11.17 9.77
C LEU A 170 21.31 10.18 10.89
N ASP A 171 21.74 10.65 12.06
CA ASP A 171 22.07 9.81 13.20
C ASP A 171 20.80 9.18 13.79
N LYS A 172 19.73 9.99 13.94
CA LYS A 172 18.42 9.50 14.37
C LYS A 172 17.83 8.53 13.36
N PHE A 173 18.01 8.77 12.07
CA PHE A 173 17.57 7.85 11.02
C PHE A 173 18.30 6.52 11.09
N GLU A 174 19.63 6.52 11.27
CA GLU A 174 20.40 5.29 11.45
C GLU A 174 19.91 4.49 12.66
N LEU A 175 19.71 5.16 13.81
CA LEU A 175 19.20 4.53 15.03
C LEU A 175 17.79 3.96 14.84
N LEU A 176 16.92 4.70 14.17
CA LEU A 176 15.54 4.29 13.88
C LEU A 176 15.51 3.08 12.95
N VAL A 177 16.30 3.07 11.87
CA VAL A 177 16.44 1.93 10.95
C VAL A 177 17.00 0.70 11.67
N LYS A 178 18.01 0.87 12.54
CA LYS A 178 18.53 -0.21 13.40
C LYS A 178 17.45 -0.81 14.29
N GLY A 179 16.71 0.05 15.00
CA GLY A 179 15.63 -0.37 15.89
C GLY A 179 14.52 -1.15 15.19
N TYR A 180 14.20 -0.79 13.94
CA TYR A 180 13.25 -1.56 13.12
C TYR A 180 13.72 -3.01 12.90
N VAL A 181 14.98 -3.21 12.53
CA VAL A 181 15.55 -4.54 12.19
C VAL A 181 15.80 -5.39 13.43
N GLU A 182 16.18 -4.79 14.55
CA GLU A 182 16.46 -5.49 15.80
C GLU A 182 15.19 -5.95 16.54
N GLY A 183 14.05 -5.29 16.29
CA GLY A 183 12.75 -5.60 16.88
C GLY A 183 11.74 -6.22 15.91
N THR A 184 10.45 -6.12 16.26
CA THR A 184 9.33 -6.54 15.39
C THR A 184 8.98 -5.51 14.32
N GLY A 185 9.48 -4.28 14.46
CA GLY A 185 9.02 -3.14 13.68
C GLY A 185 9.25 -3.31 12.17
N PHE A 186 10.26 -4.06 11.74
CA PHE A 186 10.55 -4.20 10.32
C PHE A 186 9.45 -4.95 9.56
N ALA A 187 8.85 -5.96 10.19
CA ALA A 187 7.70 -6.63 9.62
C ALA A 187 6.48 -5.70 9.56
N GLU A 188 6.30 -4.87 10.58
CA GLU A 188 5.24 -3.86 10.61
C GLU A 188 5.41 -2.84 9.48
N LEU A 189 6.64 -2.42 9.23
CA LEU A 189 7.01 -1.55 8.12
C LEU A 189 6.68 -2.19 6.77
N LEU A 190 7.03 -3.47 6.57
CA LEU A 190 6.72 -4.20 5.35
C LEU A 190 5.21 -4.40 5.17
N CYS A 191 4.49 -4.74 6.23
CA CYS A 191 3.03 -4.81 6.25
C CYS A 191 2.42 -3.47 5.80
N LYS A 192 2.89 -2.36 6.36
CA LYS A 192 2.44 -1.01 5.98
C LYS A 192 2.77 -0.69 4.52
N PHE A 193 3.98 -1.01 4.07
CA PHE A 193 4.40 -0.86 2.67
C PHE A 193 3.44 -1.60 1.74
N TRP A 194 3.10 -2.86 2.04
CA TRP A 194 2.18 -3.65 1.23
C TRP A 194 0.75 -3.11 1.24
N GLY A 195 0.27 -2.61 2.38
CA GLY A 195 -1.02 -1.92 2.46
C GLY A 195 -1.06 -0.67 1.57
N LEU A 196 -0.02 0.17 1.64
CA LEU A 196 0.11 1.35 0.78
C LEU A 196 0.20 0.97 -0.70
N TYR A 197 0.98 -0.06 -1.02
CA TYR A 197 1.14 -0.55 -2.38
C TYR A 197 -0.17 -1.02 -3.01
N ILE A 198 -1.00 -1.75 -2.26
CA ILE A 198 -2.33 -2.16 -2.70
C ILE A 198 -3.24 -0.93 -2.89
N PHE A 199 -3.20 0.01 -1.95
CA PHE A 199 -3.94 1.26 -2.07
C PHE A 199 -3.56 2.03 -3.34
N GLU A 200 -2.27 2.15 -3.63
CA GLU A 200 -1.76 2.87 -4.81
C GLU A 200 -2.23 2.24 -6.13
N HIS A 201 -2.32 0.91 -6.20
CA HIS A 201 -2.92 0.22 -7.34
C HIS A 201 -4.38 0.62 -7.57
N LEU A 202 -5.14 0.83 -6.50
CA LEU A 202 -6.54 1.26 -6.58
C LEU A 202 -6.66 2.74 -6.93
N SER A 203 -5.90 3.62 -6.28
CA SER A 203 -5.97 5.07 -6.49
C SER A 203 -5.58 5.46 -7.91
N GLN A 204 -4.44 4.96 -8.39
CA GLN A 204 -3.93 5.27 -9.73
C GLN A 204 -4.90 4.89 -10.85
N ARG A 205 -5.66 3.81 -10.66
CA ARG A 205 -6.58 3.29 -11.69
C ARG A 205 -7.95 3.95 -11.67
N PHE A 206 -8.43 4.34 -10.48
CA PHE A 206 -9.86 4.62 -10.33
C PHE A 206 -10.17 5.99 -9.72
N GLU A 207 -9.21 6.67 -9.09
CA GLU A 207 -9.48 7.93 -8.40
C GLU A 207 -9.99 9.01 -9.34
N GLU A 208 -9.33 9.21 -10.48
CA GLU A 208 -9.73 10.21 -11.46
C GLU A 208 -11.13 9.91 -12.02
N LYS A 209 -11.43 8.64 -12.32
CA LYS A 209 -12.76 8.22 -12.76
C LYS A 209 -13.83 8.55 -11.72
N VAL A 210 -13.58 8.25 -10.44
CA VAL A 210 -14.56 8.56 -9.38
C VAL A 210 -14.73 10.07 -9.24
N LYS A 211 -13.65 10.86 -9.27
CA LYS A 211 -13.73 12.33 -9.24
C LYS A 211 -14.56 12.89 -10.38
N GLN A 212 -14.39 12.37 -11.60
CA GLN A 212 -15.18 12.78 -12.77
C GLN A 212 -16.66 12.40 -12.64
N GLN A 213 -16.96 11.23 -12.07
CA GLN A 213 -18.34 10.73 -11.96
C GLN A 213 -19.12 11.28 -10.77
N LYS A 214 -18.43 11.61 -9.68
CA LYS A 214 -19.03 11.91 -8.37
C LYS A 214 -18.59 13.23 -7.76
N GLY A 215 -17.70 13.96 -8.42
CA GLY A 215 -17.10 15.19 -7.91
C GLY A 215 -15.84 14.94 -7.07
N ALA A 216 -15.01 15.98 -6.97
CA ALA A 216 -13.70 15.90 -6.33
C ALA A 216 -13.78 15.52 -4.84
N GLU A 217 -14.80 16.01 -4.15
CA GLU A 217 -14.96 15.81 -2.72
C GLU A 217 -15.33 14.36 -2.37
N ILE A 218 -16.31 13.77 -3.08
CA ILE A 218 -16.69 12.36 -2.93
C ILE A 218 -15.53 11.46 -3.34
N GLY A 219 -14.83 11.79 -4.43
CA GLY A 219 -13.65 11.07 -4.86
C GLY A 219 -12.57 11.03 -3.78
N LYS A 220 -12.20 12.18 -3.22
CA LYS A 220 -11.19 12.27 -2.15
C LYS A 220 -11.59 11.45 -0.92
N GLU A 221 -12.82 11.58 -0.44
CA GLU A 221 -13.26 10.84 0.75
C GLU A 221 -13.34 9.33 0.48
N THR A 222 -13.75 8.92 -0.73
CA THR A 222 -13.76 7.50 -1.13
C THR A 222 -12.38 6.86 -0.99
N PHE A 223 -11.33 7.49 -1.53
CA PHE A 223 -9.98 6.92 -1.47
C PHE A 223 -9.35 7.05 -0.09
N LYS A 224 -9.72 8.06 0.69
CA LYS A 224 -9.36 8.14 2.12
C LYS A 224 -9.94 6.97 2.91
N ILE A 225 -11.22 6.63 2.70
CA ILE A 225 -11.87 5.46 3.32
C ILE A 225 -11.18 4.16 2.90
N ILE A 226 -10.90 3.97 1.61
CA ILE A 226 -10.19 2.78 1.11
C ILE A 226 -8.80 2.66 1.76
N LYS A 227 -8.02 3.75 1.80
CA LYS A 227 -6.69 3.77 2.44
C LYS A 227 -6.80 3.42 3.93
N ALA A 228 -7.75 4.02 4.64
CA ALA A 228 -7.95 3.82 6.07
C ALA A 228 -8.36 2.37 6.39
N ASP A 229 -9.24 1.78 5.58
CA ASP A 229 -9.65 0.38 5.74
C ASP A 229 -8.47 -0.58 5.55
N ILE A 230 -7.71 -0.44 4.45
CA ILE A 230 -6.52 -1.27 4.20
C ILE A 230 -5.52 -1.17 5.35
N LEU A 231 -5.15 0.05 5.75
CA LEU A 231 -4.15 0.25 6.81
C LEU A 231 -4.67 -0.18 8.18
N GLY A 232 -5.97 -0.06 8.43
CA GLY A 232 -6.63 -0.54 9.64
C GLY A 232 -6.53 -2.06 9.75
N GLN A 233 -6.86 -2.79 8.69
CA GLN A 233 -6.76 -4.25 8.64
C GLN A 233 -5.30 -4.72 8.79
N VAL A 234 -4.37 -4.11 8.05
CA VAL A 234 -2.93 -4.42 8.14
C VAL A 234 -2.39 -4.22 9.57
N LYS A 235 -2.86 -3.20 10.30
CA LYS A 235 -2.45 -2.98 11.68
C LYS A 235 -2.89 -4.12 12.61
N VAL A 236 -4.05 -4.74 12.37
CA VAL A 236 -4.53 -5.91 13.14
C VAL A 236 -3.69 -7.14 12.84
N LEU A 237 -3.25 -7.35 11.60
CA LEU A 237 -2.35 -8.45 11.24
C LEU A 237 -1.04 -8.41 12.07
N ASN A 238 -0.48 -7.21 12.24
CA ASN A 238 0.78 -7.02 12.95
C ASN A 238 0.70 -7.39 14.44
N THR A 239 -0.42 -7.12 15.12
CA THR A 239 -0.56 -7.46 16.54
C THR A 239 -0.68 -8.96 16.80
N GLN A 240 -1.03 -9.74 15.77
CA GLN A 240 -1.21 -11.19 15.86
C GLN A 240 0.01 -11.99 15.41
N ARG A 241 1.04 -11.34 14.84
CA ARG A 241 2.21 -12.04 14.27
C ARG A 241 3.48 -11.86 15.12
N PRO A 242 3.98 -12.91 15.79
CA PRO A 242 5.29 -12.88 16.42
C PRO A 242 6.37 -12.98 15.34
N VAL A 243 6.97 -11.85 14.96
CA VAL A 243 8.12 -11.83 14.04
C VAL A 243 9.41 -12.06 14.81
N SER A 244 9.73 -13.33 15.01
CA SER A 244 10.96 -13.81 15.62
C SER A 244 12.10 -13.88 14.59
N LYS A 245 13.26 -13.29 14.93
CA LYS A 245 14.61 -13.51 14.35
C LYS A 245 14.66 -14.12 12.94
N ILE A 246 14.24 -13.36 11.95
CA ILE A 246 14.34 -13.75 10.54
C ILE A 246 15.71 -13.31 10.03
N ASP A 247 16.42 -14.22 9.35
CA ASP A 247 17.56 -13.80 8.56
C ASP A 247 17.07 -13.09 7.29
N TRP A 248 16.93 -11.78 7.41
CA TRP A 248 16.53 -10.90 6.33
C TRP A 248 17.57 -10.87 5.19
N LYS A 249 18.82 -11.30 5.45
CA LYS A 249 19.90 -11.37 4.48
C LYS A 249 19.91 -12.73 3.79
N GLY A 250 18.96 -12.96 2.89
CA GLY A 250 19.01 -14.14 2.02
C GLY A 250 17.65 -14.64 1.58
N ASN A 251 17.60 -15.92 1.23
CA ASN A 251 16.38 -16.57 0.74
C ASN A 251 15.25 -16.57 1.77
N ASP A 252 15.57 -16.64 3.05
CA ASP A 252 14.57 -16.64 4.12
C ASP A 252 13.88 -15.28 4.24
N GLY A 253 14.65 -14.18 4.22
CA GLY A 253 14.10 -12.83 4.09
C GLY A 253 13.25 -12.64 2.82
N GLN A 254 13.69 -13.17 1.67
CA GLN A 254 12.90 -13.07 0.44
C GLN A 254 11.58 -13.83 0.52
N LYS A 255 11.57 -15.03 1.10
CA LYS A 255 10.34 -15.80 1.37
C LYS A 255 9.45 -15.06 2.35
N GLU A 256 10.03 -14.48 3.40
CA GLU A 256 9.23 -13.76 4.38
C GLU A 256 8.54 -12.53 3.80
N ILE A 257 9.22 -11.76 2.94
CA ILE A 257 8.60 -10.63 2.23
C ILE A 257 7.35 -11.12 1.43
N GLU A 258 7.39 -12.34 0.87
CA GLU A 258 6.28 -12.94 0.12
C GLU A 258 5.17 -13.37 1.08
N ASN A 259 5.52 -14.03 2.18
CA ASN A 259 4.58 -14.44 3.22
C ASN A 259 3.86 -13.25 3.86
N ILE A 260 4.57 -12.15 4.09
CA ILE A 260 3.99 -10.90 4.61
C ILE A 260 3.01 -10.35 3.58
N PHE A 261 3.39 -10.26 2.31
CA PHE A 261 2.48 -9.75 1.28
C PHE A 261 1.25 -10.64 1.13
N ASP A 262 1.45 -11.97 1.13
CA ASP A 262 0.37 -12.95 1.10
C ASP A 262 -0.60 -12.79 2.29
N SER A 263 -0.06 -12.61 3.49
CA SER A 263 -0.84 -12.37 4.71
C SER A 263 -1.63 -11.07 4.65
N VAL A 264 -1.04 -10.00 4.09
CA VAL A 264 -1.74 -8.73 3.86
C VAL A 264 -2.89 -8.92 2.87
N ILE A 265 -2.70 -9.68 1.79
CA ILE A 265 -3.79 -9.99 0.84
C ILE A 265 -4.89 -10.80 1.51
N LYS A 266 -4.53 -11.82 2.31
CA LYS A 266 -5.49 -12.66 3.03
C LYS A 266 -6.38 -11.84 3.96
N ILE A 267 -5.78 -11.00 4.81
CA ILE A 267 -6.55 -10.24 5.80
C ILE A 267 -7.50 -9.25 5.12
N ILE A 268 -7.05 -8.49 4.10
CA ILE A 268 -7.93 -7.53 3.41
C ILE A 268 -9.04 -8.20 2.60
N CYS A 269 -8.82 -9.44 2.15
CA CYS A 269 -9.84 -10.22 1.45
C CYS A 269 -10.77 -10.97 2.40
N ASP A 270 -10.48 -10.97 3.71
CA ASP A 270 -11.18 -11.75 4.73
C ASP A 270 -11.27 -13.24 4.32
N GLU A 271 -10.12 -13.77 3.88
CA GLU A 271 -9.88 -15.19 3.64
C GLU A 271 -9.46 -15.84 4.97
N ASN A 272 -10.35 -16.66 5.55
CA ASN A 272 -9.98 -17.54 6.66
C ASN A 272 -9.22 -18.77 6.12
N ASP A 273 -8.25 -19.27 6.89
CA ASP A 273 -7.50 -20.50 6.60
C ASP A 273 -8.39 -21.77 6.64
#